data_AF-A0A2V7KYZ8-F1
#
_entry.id   AF-A0A2V7KYZ8-F1
#
_cell.length_a   1.000
_cell.length_b   1.000
_cell.length_c   1.000
_cell.angle_alpha   90.00
_cell.angle_beta   90.00
_cell.angle_gamma   90.00
#
_symmetry.space_group_name_H-M   'P 1'
#
loop_
_entity.id
_entity.type
_entity.pdbx_description
1 polymer ?
#
loop_
_entity_poly.entity_id
_entity_poly.type
_entity_poly.pdbx_seq_one_letter_code
_entity_poly.pdbx_strand_id
1 'polypeptide(L)'
;MSLAALGRLATLVAELPGWVANTITRDELDIMPPGGPPPKFEALDSTARILELFDRNAAAARAALAKASDAEFQKPWAFKVSGRIVATNPKFTVYRRTVLNHLVHHRGQLTVYLRLNNAPVPAVYGPTADEPNF
;
A
#
# COMPACT_ATOMS: atom_id res chain seq x y z
N MET A 1 -4.90 11.98 18.99
CA MET A 1 -5.52 11.53 17.72
C MET A 1 -6.32 10.27 17.99
N SER A 2 -7.37 9.95 17.23
CA SER A 2 -8.17 8.76 17.53
C SER A 2 -7.45 7.47 17.10
N LEU A 3 -7.61 6.41 17.89
CA LEU A 3 -7.10 5.08 17.56
C LEU A 3 -7.74 4.54 16.26
N ALA A 4 -8.98 4.94 15.95
CA ALA A 4 -9.64 4.59 14.70
C ALA A 4 -8.91 5.15 13.46
N ALA A 5 -8.48 6.42 13.50
CA ALA A 5 -7.72 7.02 12.40
C ALA A 5 -6.33 6.37 12.24
N LEU A 6 -5.66 6.07 13.35
CA LEU A 6 -4.38 5.33 13.33
C LEU A 6 -4.53 3.92 12.76
N GLY A 7 -5.52 3.16 13.23
CA GLY A 7 -5.80 1.81 12.75
C GLY A 7 -6.12 1.80 11.25
N ARG A 8 -6.86 2.80 10.74
CA ARG A 8 -7.14 2.89 9.31
C ARG A 8 -5.89 3.18 8.49
N LEU A 9 -5.06 4.13 8.92
CA LEU A 9 -3.81 4.46 8.23
C LEU A 9 -2.83 3.28 8.22
N ALA A 10 -2.70 2.59 9.36
CA ALA A 10 -1.86 1.38 9.46
C ALA A 10 -2.39 0.25 8.55
N THR A 11 -3.72 0.07 8.48
CA THR A 11 -4.34 -0.87 7.54
C THR A 11 -4.06 -0.49 6.09
N LEU A 12 -4.12 0.80 5.73
CA LEU A 12 -3.80 1.27 4.37
C LEU A 12 -2.35 0.94 3.99
N VAL A 13 -1.41 1.18 4.91
CA VAL A 13 0.00 0.81 4.73
C VAL A 13 0.15 -0.71 4.50
N ALA A 14 -0.65 -1.54 5.18
CA ALA A 14 -0.67 -2.99 4.99
C ALA A 14 -1.29 -3.45 3.66
N GLU A 15 -2.26 -2.71 3.13
CA GLU A 15 -2.96 -3.01 1.86
C GLU A 15 -2.08 -2.72 0.63
N LEU A 16 -1.29 -1.65 0.67
CA LEU A 16 -0.56 -1.12 -0.50
C LEU A 16 0.37 -2.14 -1.17
N PRO A 17 1.17 -2.97 -0.48
CA PRO A 17 2.01 -3.96 -1.15
C PRO A 17 1.19 -4.96 -1.99
N GLY A 18 -0.06 -5.24 -1.63
CA GLY A 18 -0.95 -6.13 -2.39
C GLY A 18 -1.26 -5.60 -3.80
N TRP A 19 -1.24 -4.28 -3.97
CA TRP A 19 -1.40 -3.65 -5.28
C TRP A 19 -0.23 -3.93 -6.21
N VAL A 20 0.99 -4.16 -5.70
CA VAL A 20 2.13 -4.58 -6.54
C VAL A 20 1.82 -5.91 -7.21
N ALA A 21 1.39 -6.91 -6.43
CA ALA A 21 1.08 -8.22 -6.97
C ALA A 21 -0.04 -8.14 -8.02
N ASN A 22 -1.09 -7.34 -7.76
CA ASN A 22 -2.16 -7.08 -8.71
C ASN A 22 -1.62 -6.42 -10.01
N THR A 23 -0.87 -5.33 -9.90
CA THR A 23 -0.33 -4.58 -11.05
C THR A 23 0.54 -5.45 -11.94
N ILE A 24 1.38 -6.30 -11.35
CA ILE A 24 2.27 -7.18 -12.13
C ILE A 24 1.47 -8.31 -12.78
N THR A 25 0.57 -8.95 -12.05
CA THR A 25 -0.09 -10.20 -12.51
C THR A 25 -1.38 -10.00 -13.29
N ARG A 26 -1.91 -8.77 -13.34
CA ARG A 26 -3.13 -8.41 -14.06
C ARG A 26 -2.92 -7.17 -14.90
N ASP A 27 -3.79 -6.95 -15.87
CA ASP A 27 -3.73 -5.77 -16.75
C ASP A 27 -4.74 -4.69 -16.35
N GLU A 28 -5.56 -4.94 -15.33
CA GLU A 28 -6.54 -3.98 -14.84
C GLU A 28 -7.01 -4.26 -13.41
N LEU A 29 -7.57 -3.22 -12.79
CA LEU A 29 -8.34 -3.31 -11.55
C LEU A 29 -9.50 -2.32 -11.59
N ASP A 30 -10.70 -2.84 -11.33
CA ASP A 30 -11.86 -2.02 -10.96
C ASP A 30 -12.04 -2.05 -9.44
N ILE A 31 -11.99 -0.87 -8.82
CA ILE A 31 -12.16 -0.75 -7.37
C ILE A 31 -13.63 -0.72 -6.93
N MET A 32 -14.55 -0.55 -7.88
CA MET A 32 -16.00 -0.51 -7.65
C MET A 32 -16.72 -1.25 -8.78
N PRO A 33 -16.44 -2.55 -9.00
CA PRO A 33 -17.02 -3.28 -10.11
C PRO A 33 -18.57 -3.26 -10.04
N PRO A 34 -19.28 -3.06 -11.16
CA PRO A 34 -20.74 -3.10 -11.18
C PRO A 34 -21.29 -4.40 -10.60
N GLY A 35 -22.23 -4.30 -9.64
CA GLY A 35 -22.78 -5.46 -8.92
C GLY A 35 -21.86 -6.05 -7.84
N GLY A 36 -20.67 -5.47 -7.62
CA GLY A 36 -19.79 -5.82 -6.52
C GLY A 36 -20.26 -5.25 -5.17
N PRO A 37 -19.73 -5.78 -4.05
CA PRO A 37 -19.97 -5.20 -2.74
C PRO A 37 -19.39 -3.77 -2.67
N PRO A 38 -19.95 -2.89 -1.82
CA PRO A 38 -19.38 -1.57 -1.60
C PRO A 38 -17.94 -1.68 -1.10
N PRO A 39 -17.02 -0.79 -1.54
CA PRO A 39 -15.67 -0.81 -1.07
C PRO A 39 -15.64 -0.57 0.44
N LYS A 40 -14.88 -1.41 1.16
CA LYS A 40 -14.68 -1.27 2.60
C LYS A 40 -13.38 -0.53 2.85
N PHE A 41 -13.48 0.61 3.51
CA PHE A 41 -12.32 1.40 3.92
C PHE A 41 -12.24 1.44 5.46
N GLU A 42 -12.28 0.26 6.07
CA GLU A 42 -12.33 0.10 7.52
C GLU A 42 -10.93 -0.24 8.06
N ALA A 43 -10.68 0.11 9.31
CA ALA A 43 -9.50 -0.37 10.02
C ALA A 43 -9.67 -1.85 10.35
N LEU A 44 -8.59 -2.63 10.27
CA LEU A 44 -8.58 -3.95 10.91
C LEU A 44 -8.65 -3.79 12.43
N ASP A 45 -9.20 -4.82 13.08
CA ASP A 45 -9.53 -4.84 14.50
C ASP A 45 -8.33 -4.95 15.45
N SER A 46 -7.14 -5.28 14.92
CA SER A 46 -5.95 -5.55 15.74
C SER A 46 -4.65 -5.36 14.97
N THR A 47 -3.59 -4.99 15.71
CA THR A 47 -2.22 -4.89 15.18
C THR A 47 -1.75 -6.20 14.55
N ALA A 48 -2.06 -7.34 15.17
CA ALA A 48 -1.67 -8.65 14.66
C ALA A 48 -2.22 -8.91 13.24
N ARG A 49 -3.49 -8.55 13.00
CA ARG A 49 -4.12 -8.71 11.68
C ARG A 49 -3.55 -7.73 10.64
N ILE A 50 -3.19 -6.52 11.06
CA ILE A 50 -2.50 -5.54 10.19
C ILE A 50 -1.13 -6.07 9.76
N LEU A 51 -0.35 -6.60 10.70
CA LEU A 51 0.98 -7.17 10.42
C LEU A 51 0.87 -8.40 9.52
N GLU A 52 -0.05 -9.33 9.80
CA GLU A 52 -0.29 -10.50 8.95
C GLU A 52 -0.67 -10.09 7.52
N LEU A 53 -1.53 -9.08 7.36
CA LEU A 53 -1.88 -8.53 6.05
C LEU A 53 -0.66 -7.95 5.34
N PHE A 54 0.15 -7.15 6.04
CA PHE A 54 1.35 -6.55 5.48
C PHE A 54 2.35 -7.62 5.04
N ASP A 55 2.65 -8.60 5.89
CA ASP A 55 3.63 -9.66 5.60
C ASP A 55 3.20 -10.51 4.40
N ARG A 56 1.92 -10.92 4.37
CA ARG A 56 1.34 -11.64 3.23
C ARG A 56 1.46 -10.84 1.94
N ASN A 57 1.07 -9.56 1.97
CA ASN A 57 1.08 -8.70 0.79
C ASN A 57 2.51 -8.37 0.33
N ALA A 58 3.43 -8.14 1.26
CA ALA A 58 4.83 -7.88 0.96
C ALA A 58 5.53 -9.11 0.37
N ALA A 59 5.26 -10.31 0.89
CA ALA A 59 5.76 -11.56 0.33
C ALA A 59 5.25 -11.77 -1.10
N ALA A 60 3.95 -11.59 -1.35
CA ALA A 60 3.35 -11.71 -2.67
C ALA A 60 3.91 -10.66 -3.65
N ALA A 61 4.08 -9.41 -3.21
CA ALA A 61 4.69 -8.35 -3.99
C ALA A 61 6.11 -8.70 -4.43
N ARG A 62 6.96 -9.15 -3.49
CA ARG A 62 8.35 -9.55 -3.79
C ARG A 62 8.38 -10.73 -4.76
N ALA A 63 7.53 -11.72 -4.57
CA ALA A 63 7.45 -12.88 -5.47
C ALA A 63 7.00 -12.49 -6.89
N ALA A 64 6.07 -11.55 -7.03
CA ALA A 64 5.63 -11.05 -8.33
C ALA A 64 6.73 -10.25 -9.03
N LEU A 65 7.39 -9.33 -8.30
CA LEU A 65 8.50 -8.52 -8.83
C LEU A 65 9.68 -9.38 -9.28
N ALA A 66 10.05 -10.42 -8.52
CA ALA A 66 11.16 -11.30 -8.85
C ALA A 66 10.94 -12.11 -10.15
N LYS A 67 9.68 -12.27 -10.59
CA LYS A 67 9.31 -12.98 -11.82
C LYS A 67 9.01 -12.04 -12.99
N ALA A 68 8.85 -10.74 -12.74
CA ALA A 68 8.50 -9.77 -13.76
C ALA A 68 9.70 -9.50 -14.67
N SER A 69 9.47 -9.48 -15.97
CA SER A 69 10.47 -9.01 -16.95
C SER A 69 10.33 -7.50 -17.18
N ASP A 70 11.36 -6.88 -17.75
CA ASP A 70 11.29 -5.47 -18.14
C ASP A 70 10.16 -5.20 -19.15
N ALA A 71 9.89 -6.17 -20.04
CA ALA A 71 8.79 -6.09 -20.99
C ALA A 71 7.42 -6.08 -20.28
N GLU A 72 7.28 -6.80 -19.17
CA GLU A 72 6.06 -6.78 -18.34
C GLU A 72 5.79 -5.38 -17.81
N PHE A 73 6.84 -4.69 -17.34
CA PHE A 73 6.73 -3.34 -16.82
C PHE A 73 6.29 -2.29 -17.85
N GLN A 74 6.51 -2.55 -19.14
CA GLN A 74 6.07 -1.67 -20.23
C GLN A 74 4.60 -1.89 -20.63
N LYS A 75 3.98 -3.01 -20.21
CA LYS A 75 2.59 -3.28 -20.57
C LYS A 75 1.63 -2.25 -19.96
N PRO A 76 0.54 -1.92 -20.66
CA PRO A 76 -0.49 -1.05 -20.12
C PRO A 76 -1.24 -1.74 -18.97
N TRP A 77 -1.66 -0.93 -18.00
CA TRP A 77 -2.51 -1.34 -16.89
C TRP A 77 -3.65 -0.33 -16.71
N ALA A 78 -4.90 -0.81 -16.72
CA ALA A 78 -6.09 0.03 -16.66
C ALA A 78 -6.67 0.12 -15.25
N PHE A 79 -6.75 1.35 -14.73
CA PHE A 79 -7.50 1.66 -13.52
C PHE A 79 -8.96 1.93 -13.88
N LYS A 80 -9.88 1.21 -13.24
CA LYS A 80 -11.32 1.34 -13.46
C LYS A 80 -12.06 1.71 -12.19
N VAL A 81 -13.18 2.40 -12.38
CA VAL A 81 -14.19 2.68 -11.36
C VAL A 81 -15.55 2.46 -12.01
N SER A 82 -16.35 1.55 -11.46
CA SER A 82 -17.71 1.27 -11.95
C SER A 82 -17.75 0.92 -13.44
N GLY A 83 -16.82 0.07 -13.87
CA GLY A 83 -16.66 -0.41 -15.25
C GLY A 83 -15.97 0.60 -16.19
N ARG A 84 -15.80 1.86 -15.77
CA ARG A 84 -15.21 2.91 -16.59
C ARG A 84 -13.70 2.98 -16.38
N ILE A 85 -12.93 3.00 -17.47
CA ILE A 85 -11.49 3.29 -17.44
C ILE A 85 -11.31 4.76 -17.03
N VAL A 86 -10.62 4.96 -15.92
CA VAL A 86 -10.23 6.29 -15.40
C VAL A 86 -8.84 6.66 -15.90
N ALA A 87 -7.92 5.70 -15.95
CA ALA A 87 -6.58 5.90 -16.46
C ALA A 87 -5.99 4.59 -16.97
N THR A 88 -5.11 4.69 -17.98
CA THR A 88 -4.25 3.58 -18.40
C THR A 88 -2.80 4.05 -18.34
N ASN A 89 -1.95 3.31 -17.62
CA ASN A 89 -0.54 3.65 -17.46
C ASN A 89 0.32 2.40 -17.65
N PRO A 90 1.61 2.52 -18.03
CA PRO A 90 2.53 1.40 -17.94
C PRO A 90 2.57 0.82 -16.52
N LYS A 91 2.67 -0.51 -16.39
CA LYS A 91 2.77 -1.20 -15.08
C LYS A 91 3.88 -0.63 -14.21
N PHE A 92 5.00 -0.21 -14.79
CA PHE A 92 6.08 0.50 -14.08
C PHE A 92 5.61 1.78 -13.39
N THR A 93 4.87 2.62 -14.10
CA THR A 93 4.34 3.88 -13.56
C THR A 93 3.40 3.62 -12.40
N VAL A 94 2.53 2.60 -12.52
CA VAL A 94 1.61 2.20 -11.45
C VAL A 94 2.38 1.69 -10.23
N TYR A 95 3.32 0.76 -10.42
CA TYR A 95 4.19 0.26 -9.35
C TYR A 95 4.95 1.40 -8.63
N ARG A 96 5.63 2.26 -9.39
CA ARG A 96 6.52 3.29 -8.84
C ARG A 96 5.76 4.44 -8.18
N ARG A 97 4.70 4.95 -8.82
CA ARG A 97 3.98 6.15 -8.37
C ARG A 97 2.76 5.81 -7.53
N THR A 98 1.90 4.90 -7.99
CA THR A 98 0.64 4.59 -7.30
C THR A 98 0.85 3.71 -6.08
N VAL A 99 1.87 2.84 -6.11
CA VAL A 99 2.12 1.92 -4.98
C VAL A 99 3.29 2.37 -4.12
N LEU A 100 4.52 2.41 -4.64
CA LEU A 100 5.70 2.68 -3.80
C LEU A 100 5.74 4.09 -3.20
N ASN A 101 5.53 5.14 -4.00
CA ASN A 101 5.49 6.51 -3.47
C ASN A 101 4.37 6.70 -2.46
N HIS A 102 3.21 6.08 -2.71
CA HIS A 102 2.07 6.13 -1.82
C HIS A 102 2.36 5.44 -0.49
N LEU A 103 3.05 4.30 -0.53
CA LEU A 103 3.52 3.59 0.66
C LEU A 103 4.51 4.44 1.46
N VAL A 104 5.49 5.05 0.80
CA VAL A 104 6.46 5.95 1.47
C VAL A 104 5.75 7.14 2.10
N HIS A 105 4.79 7.75 1.39
CA HIS A 105 3.99 8.87 1.87
C HIS A 105 3.21 8.51 3.15
N HIS A 106 2.43 7.43 3.11
CA HIS A 106 1.61 7.02 4.27
C HIS A 106 2.43 6.44 5.41
N ARG A 107 3.58 5.81 5.14
CA ARG A 107 4.52 5.42 6.19
C ARG A 107 5.11 6.64 6.89
N GLY A 108 5.35 7.74 6.17
CA GLY A 108 5.72 9.03 6.77
C GLY A 108 4.59 9.66 7.58
N GLN A 109 3.34 9.55 7.15
CA GLN A 109 2.21 9.97 7.99
C GLN A 109 2.10 9.12 9.26
N LEU A 110 2.37 7.82 9.16
CA LEU A 110 2.31 6.90 10.29
C LEU A 110 3.30 7.28 11.39
N THR A 111 4.50 7.80 11.06
CA THR A 111 5.46 8.26 12.09
C THR A 111 4.94 9.45 12.89
N VAL A 112 4.25 10.40 12.23
CA VAL A 112 3.57 11.51 12.93
C VAL A 112 2.50 10.96 13.87
N TYR A 113 1.77 9.94 13.43
CA TYR A 113 0.73 9.34 14.23
C TYR A 113 1.29 8.60 15.45
N LEU A 114 2.42 7.89 15.31
CA LEU A 114 3.12 7.30 16.45
C LEU A 114 3.51 8.36 17.48
N ARG A 115 4.16 9.45 17.03
CA ARG A 115 4.56 10.56 17.91
C ARG A 115 3.37 11.19 18.64
N LEU A 116 2.27 11.46 17.95
CA LEU A 116 1.06 12.05 18.55
C LEU A 116 0.34 11.11 19.54
N ASN A 117 0.68 9.83 19.56
CA ASN A 117 0.16 8.84 20.51
C ASN A 117 1.24 8.38 21.51
N ASN A 118 2.33 9.14 21.66
CA ASN A 118 3.46 8.83 22.56
C ASN A 118 4.10 7.44 22.31
N ALA A 119 4.01 6.94 21.08
CA ALA A 119 4.71 5.74 20.67
C ALA A 119 6.08 6.09 20.07
N PRO A 120 7.10 5.22 20.24
CA PRO A 120 8.41 5.42 19.62
C PRO A 120 8.33 5.54 18.11
N VAL A 121 9.07 6.48 17.54
CA VAL A 121 9.22 6.68 16.11
C VAL A 121 10.52 6.03 15.65
N PRO A 122 10.48 5.03 14.75
CA PRO A 122 11.68 4.36 14.29
C PRO A 122 12.54 5.26 13.42
N ALA A 123 13.84 4.96 13.35
CA ALA A 123 14.74 5.51 12.36
C ALA A 123 14.23 5.21 10.93
N VAL A 124 14.34 6.19 10.03
CA VAL A 124 13.84 6.07 8.65
C VAL A 124 14.98 6.14 7.63
N TYR A 125 15.66 7.29 7.55
CA TYR A 125 16.91 7.47 6.81
C TYR A 125 18.07 7.89 7.72
N GLY A 126 17.75 8.20 8.98
CA GLY A 126 18.66 8.62 10.01
C GLY A 126 17.94 8.61 11.36
N PRO A 127 18.63 9.04 12.41
CA PRO A 127 18.13 8.97 13.77
C PRO A 127 16.83 9.75 13.98
N THR A 128 16.04 9.30 14.94
CA THR A 128 14.93 10.06 15.52
C THR A 128 15.26 10.41 16.97
N ALA A 129 14.39 11.18 17.63
CA ALA A 129 14.52 11.40 19.06
C ALA A 129 14.35 10.12 19.91
N ASP A 130 13.74 9.06 19.35
CA ASP A 130 13.50 7.80 20.06
C ASP A 130 14.53 6.70 19.69
N GLU A 131 15.15 6.83 18.51
CA GLU A 131 16.23 5.95 18.02
C GLU A 131 17.43 6.82 17.57
N PRO A 132 18.32 7.23 18.50
CA PRO A 132 19.32 8.27 18.24
C PRO A 132 20.61 7.79 17.53
N ASN A 133 20.78 6.48 17.33
CA ASN A 133 22.00 5.89 16.80
C ASN A 133 21.88 5.53 15.30
N PHE A 134 23.03 5.54 14.60
CA PHE A 134 23.17 5.09 13.21
C PHE A 134 23.54 3.60 13.12
#